data_AF-A0A1R1JK58-F1
#
_entry.id   AF-A0A1R1JK58-F1
#
_cell.length_a   1.000
_cell.length_b   1.000
_cell.length_c   1.000
_cell.angle_alpha   90.00
_cell.angle_beta   90.00
_cell.angle_gamma   90.00
#
_symmetry.space_group_name_H-M   'P 1'
#
loop_
_entity.id
_entity.type
_entity.pdbx_description
1 polymer ?
#
loop_
_entity_poly.entity_id
_entity_poly.type
_entity_poly.pdbx_seq_one_letter_code
_entity_poly.pdbx_strand_id
1 'polypeptide(L)'
;MVWILKEKARKIWHTGYHPRQSAKTWRVWIQTARQTGITALRGVANQIETRLWGILNAMRLKASNARAEAPNSQIRAMRVKARGYRNKARFVLGILFHYGKLDMAD
;
A
#
# COMPACT_ATOMS: atom_id res chain seq x y z
N MET A 1 -5.72 21.59 6.77
CA MET A 1 -4.73 21.39 5.67
C MET A 1 -4.55 19.91 5.30
N VAL A 2 -4.17 19.02 6.23
CA VAL A 2 -3.92 17.58 5.94
C VAL A 2 -5.11 16.88 5.27
N TRP A 3 -6.33 17.10 5.77
CA TRP A 3 -7.55 16.51 5.21
C TRP A 3 -7.77 16.90 3.73
N ILE A 4 -7.50 18.15 3.37
CA ILE A 4 -7.65 18.63 1.99
C ILE A 4 -6.68 17.91 1.05
N LEU A 5 -5.42 17.74 1.47
CA LEU A 5 -4.43 17.00 0.67
C LEU A 5 -4.80 15.53 0.53
N LYS A 6 -5.33 14.90 1.59
CA LYS A 6 -5.88 13.54 1.51
C LYS A 6 -7.00 13.45 0.47
N GLU A 7 -7.99 14.34 0.52
CA GLU A 7 -9.09 14.32 -0.45
C GLU A 7 -8.63 14.62 -1.88
N LYS A 8 -7.64 15.51 -2.06
CA LYS A 8 -7.00 15.73 -3.37
C LYS A 8 -6.33 14.46 -3.89
N ALA A 9 -5.55 13.76 -3.06
CA ALA A 9 -4.92 12.49 -3.45
C ALA A 9 -5.97 11.43 -3.86
N ARG A 10 -7.06 11.33 -3.08
CA ARG A 10 -8.19 10.45 -3.39
C ARG A 10 -8.80 10.79 -4.75
N LYS A 11 -9.04 12.08 -5.04
CA LYS A 11 -9.56 12.52 -6.35
C LYS A 11 -8.61 12.13 -7.48
N ILE A 12 -7.31 12.34 -7.32
CA ILE A 12 -6.31 11.94 -8.34
C ILE A 12 -6.38 10.43 -8.59
N TRP A 13 -6.47 9.63 -7.53
CA TRP A 13 -6.54 8.16 -7.63
C TRP A 13 -7.79 7.65 -8.35
N HIS A 14 -8.96 8.24 -8.08
CA HIS A 14 -10.21 7.83 -8.72
C HIS A 14 -10.42 8.47 -10.10
N THR A 15 -9.63 9.48 -10.45
CA THR A 15 -9.60 9.98 -11.82
C THR A 15 -9.00 8.89 -12.71
N GLY A 16 -9.66 8.57 -13.82
CA GLY A 16 -9.15 7.57 -14.77
C GLY A 16 -7.71 7.88 -15.20
N TYR A 17 -6.96 6.83 -15.56
CA TYR A 17 -5.58 6.99 -16.01
C TYR A 17 -5.51 7.76 -17.33
N HIS A 18 -4.66 8.79 -17.36
CA HIS A 18 -4.29 9.52 -18.57
C HIS A 18 -2.76 9.59 -18.69
N PRO A 19 -2.15 9.13 -19.80
CA PRO A 19 -0.70 8.90 -19.90
C PRO A 19 0.20 10.07 -19.47
N ARG A 20 -0.20 11.30 -19.79
CA ARG A 20 0.58 12.51 -19.49
C ARG A 20 0.11 13.26 -18.25
N GLN A 21 -1.19 13.16 -17.93
CA GLN A 21 -1.78 14.02 -16.90
C GLN A 21 -1.65 13.39 -15.52
N SER A 22 -1.90 12.08 -15.37
CA SER A 22 -1.86 11.42 -14.06
C SER A 22 -0.51 11.58 -13.36
N ALA A 23 0.60 11.39 -14.08
CA ALA A 23 1.95 11.59 -13.53
C ALA A 23 2.20 13.05 -13.11
N LYS A 24 1.75 14.01 -13.92
CA LYS A 24 1.87 15.44 -13.62
C LYS A 24 1.07 15.81 -12.37
N THR A 25 -0.17 15.36 -12.26
CA THR A 25 -1.04 15.67 -11.12
C THR A 25 -0.49 15.08 -9.81
N TRP A 26 0.07 13.86 -9.85
CA TRP A 26 0.77 13.28 -8.70
C TRP A 26 2.02 14.08 -8.30
N ARG A 27 2.84 14.53 -9.26
CA ARG A 27 4.01 15.37 -8.98
C ARG A 27 3.64 16.71 -8.34
N VAL A 28 2.59 17.36 -8.84
CA VAL A 28 2.04 18.58 -8.23
C VAL A 28 1.62 18.31 -6.78
N TRP A 29 0.90 17.22 -6.54
CA TRP A 29 0.48 16.84 -5.20
C TRP A 29 1.67 16.58 -4.26
N ILE A 30 2.70 15.87 -4.72
CA ILE A 30 3.95 15.60 -3.98
C ILE A 30 4.61 16.92 -3.58
N GLN A 31 4.75 17.85 -4.51
CA GLN A 31 5.35 19.16 -4.25
C GLN A 31 4.53 19.95 -3.22
N THR A 32 3.21 20.02 -3.39
CA THR A 32 2.32 20.70 -2.44
C THR A 32 2.42 20.07 -1.03
N ALA A 33 2.45 18.74 -0.95
CA ALA A 33 2.58 18.03 0.33
C ALA A 33 3.91 18.33 1.02
N ARG A 34 5.03 18.41 0.27
CA ARG A 34 6.36 18.77 0.81
C ARG A 34 6.42 20.22 1.31
N GLN A 35 5.78 21.15 0.60
CA GLN A 35 5.73 22.57 0.94
C GLN A 35 4.95 22.86 2.24
N THR A 36 4.09 21.93 2.70
CA THR A 36 3.38 22.10 3.98
C THR A 36 4.28 22.04 5.21
N GLY A 37 5.51 21.54 5.10
CA GLY A 37 6.42 21.35 6.24
C GLY A 37 6.04 20.22 7.21
N ILE A 38 4.89 19.57 7.02
CA ILE A 38 4.40 18.51 7.91
C ILE A 38 5.16 17.21 7.63
N THR A 39 5.92 16.72 8.62
CA THR A 39 6.76 15.51 8.50
C THR A 39 6.00 14.30 8.00
N ALA A 40 4.79 14.06 8.52
CA ALA A 40 3.94 12.95 8.09
C ALA A 40 3.56 13.04 6.60
N LEU A 41 3.17 14.23 6.11
CA LEU A 41 2.84 14.43 4.70
C LEU A 41 4.07 14.31 3.80
N ARG A 42 5.23 14.77 4.26
CA ARG A 42 6.50 14.60 3.55
C ARG A 42 6.86 13.12 3.40
N GLY A 43 6.66 12.32 4.45
CA GLY A 43 6.85 10.87 4.40
C GLY A 43 5.95 10.20 3.35
N VAL A 44 4.66 10.56 3.33
CA VAL A 44 3.71 10.06 2.32
C VAL A 44 4.11 10.50 0.90
N ALA A 45 4.50 11.77 0.73
CA ALA A 45 4.95 12.30 -0.56
C ALA A 45 6.17 11.54 -1.10
N ASN A 46 7.15 11.25 -0.25
CA ASN A 46 8.32 10.47 -0.61
C ASN A 46 7.93 9.04 -1.02
N GLN A 47 7.06 8.38 -0.25
CA GLN A 47 6.61 7.02 -0.56
C GLN A 47 5.87 6.94 -1.90
N ILE A 48 5.04 7.94 -2.20
CA ILE A 48 4.32 8.03 -3.47
C ILE A 48 5.29 8.28 -4.62
N GLU A 49 6.26 9.16 -4.45
CA GLU A 49 7.27 9.45 -5.49
C GLU A 49 8.10 8.20 -5.83
N THR A 50 8.62 7.49 -4.82
CA THR A 50 9.39 6.26 -5.02
C THR A 50 8.61 5.17 -5.74
N ARG A 51 7.28 5.13 -5.59
CA ARG A 51 6.40 4.10 -6.15
C ARG A 51 5.52 4.61 -7.29
N LEU A 52 5.80 5.82 -7.81
CA LEU A 52 4.89 6.52 -8.71
C LEU A 52 4.58 5.70 -9.97
N TRP A 53 5.57 5.01 -10.52
CA TRP A 53 5.39 4.13 -11.67
C TRP A 53 4.41 2.98 -11.40
N GLY A 54 4.51 2.35 -10.23
CA GLY A 54 3.58 1.29 -9.80
C GLY A 54 2.16 1.82 -9.59
N ILE A 55 2.03 3.02 -9.00
CA ILE A 55 0.74 3.70 -8.81
C ILE A 55 0.08 3.99 -10.17
N LEU A 56 0.84 4.54 -11.12
CA LEU A 56 0.33 4.84 -12.47
C LEU A 56 -0.08 3.57 -13.21
N ASN A 57 0.68 2.49 -13.10
CA ASN A 57 0.30 1.21 -13.69
C ASN A 57 -0.94 0.60 -13.03
N ALA A 58 -1.09 0.71 -11.71
CA ALA A 58 -2.30 0.27 -11.02
C ALA A 58 -3.53 1.06 -11.48
N MET A 59 -3.42 2.38 -11.65
CA MET A 59 -4.48 3.22 -12.22
C MET A 59 -4.80 2.80 -13.66
N ARG A 60 -3.79 2.59 -14.51
CA ARG A 60 -3.95 2.18 -15.91
C ARG A 60 -4.67 0.84 -16.07
N LEU A 61 -4.27 -0.13 -15.26
CA LEU A 61 -4.80 -1.50 -15.29
C LEU A 61 -6.07 -1.67 -14.45
N LYS A 62 -6.54 -0.61 -13.78
CA LYS A 62 -7.61 -0.68 -12.76
C LYS A 62 -7.36 -1.83 -11.78
N ALA A 63 -6.11 -1.98 -11.34
CA ALA A 63 -5.67 -3.11 -10.55
C ALA A 63 -6.43 -3.14 -9.21
N SER A 64 -7.14 -4.25 -8.95
CA SER A 64 -7.80 -4.47 -7.67
C SER A 64 -6.81 -4.99 -6.64
N ASN A 65 -6.87 -4.43 -5.42
CA ASN A 65 -6.07 -4.89 -4.28
C ASN A 65 -6.59 -6.20 -3.69
N ALA A 66 -7.76 -6.71 -4.14
CA ALA A 66 -8.41 -7.89 -3.57
C ALA A 66 -7.50 -9.13 -3.50
N ARG A 67 -6.67 -9.36 -4.53
CA ARG A 67 -5.72 -10.49 -4.56
C ARG A 67 -4.62 -10.38 -3.49
N ALA A 68 -4.21 -9.17 -3.11
CA ALA A 68 -3.24 -8.96 -2.04
C ALA A 68 -3.92 -8.90 -0.66
N GLU A 69 -5.16 -8.41 -0.60
CA GLU A 69 -5.95 -8.31 0.64
C GLU A 69 -6.40 -9.66 1.18
N ALA A 70 -6.74 -10.62 0.30
CA ALA A 70 -7.13 -11.97 0.71
C ALA A 70 -6.05 -12.68 1.57
N PRO A 71 -4.77 -12.77 1.15
CA PRO A 71 -3.72 -13.31 2.01
C PRO A 71 -3.44 -12.43 3.24
N ASN A 72 -3.49 -11.10 3.11
CA ASN A 72 -3.25 -10.21 4.26
C ASN A 72 -4.30 -10.37 5.37
N SER A 73 -5.57 -10.58 5.02
CA SER A 73 -6.64 -10.81 5.99
C SER A 73 -6.48 -12.17 6.69
N GLN A 74 -6.08 -13.20 5.94
CA GLN A 74 -5.77 -14.53 6.48
C GLN A 74 -4.60 -14.50 7.48
N ILE A 75 -3.47 -13.87 7.11
CA ILE A 75 -2.31 -13.68 8.00
C ILE A 75 -2.69 -12.90 9.26
N ARG A 76 -3.51 -11.85 9.13
CA ARG A 76 -4.01 -11.09 10.28
C ARG A 76 -4.89 -11.96 11.18
N ALA A 77 -5.81 -12.74 10.61
CA ALA A 77 -6.68 -13.64 11.36
C ALA A 77 -5.88 -14.70 12.12
N MET A 78 -4.85 -15.27 11.48
CA MET A 78 -3.91 -16.20 12.10
C MET A 78 -3.21 -15.55 13.32
N ARG A 79 -2.69 -14.33 13.16
CA ARG A 79 -2.04 -13.59 14.26
C ARG A 79 -2.98 -13.35 15.45
N VAL A 80 -4.25 -13.02 15.18
CA VAL A 80 -5.26 -12.82 16.22
C VAL A 80 -5.57 -14.15 16.93
N LYS A 81 -5.78 -15.23 16.18
CA LYS A 81 -6.03 -16.57 16.74
C LYS A 81 -4.89 -17.05 17.65
N ALA A 82 -3.65 -16.77 17.25
CA ALA A 82 -2.47 -17.10 18.05
C ALA A 82 -2.25 -16.19 19.27
N ARG A 83 -3.05 -15.12 19.43
CA ARG A 83 -2.85 -14.07 20.46
C ARG A 83 -1.46 -13.42 20.40
N GLY A 84 -0.92 -13.30 19.19
CA GLY A 84 0.44 -12.80 18.95
C GLY A 84 1.52 -13.87 18.98
N TYR A 85 2.69 -13.54 18.43
CA TYR A 85 3.84 -14.43 18.40
C TYR A 85 4.96 -13.85 19.26
N ARG A 86 5.59 -14.70 20.08
CA ARG A 86 6.73 -14.30 20.93
C ARG A 86 7.95 -13.86 20.12
N ASN A 87 8.12 -14.35 18.89
CA ASN A 87 9.22 -13.94 18.01
C ASN A 87 8.79 -13.93 16.53
N LYS A 88 9.53 -13.17 15.71
CA LYS A 88 9.26 -13.00 14.27
C LYS A 88 9.44 -14.30 13.49
N ALA A 89 10.43 -15.12 13.86
CA ALA A 89 10.70 -16.39 13.17
C ALA A 89 9.52 -17.37 13.25
N ARG A 90 8.89 -17.50 14.42
CA ARG A 90 7.69 -18.33 14.62
C ARG A 90 6.48 -17.78 13.88
N PHE A 91 6.36 -16.46 13.75
CA PHE A 91 5.31 -15.87 12.93
C PHE A 91 5.48 -16.22 11.45
N VAL A 92 6.70 -16.08 10.92
CA VAL A 92 7.01 -16.43 9.51
C VAL A 92 6.80 -17.92 9.26
N LEU A 93 7.31 -18.79 10.14
CA LEU A 93 7.13 -20.24 10.05
C LEU A 93 5.64 -20.60 10.05
N GLY A 94 4.85 -19.98 10.93
CA GLY A 94 3.42 -20.19 10.95
C GLY A 94 2.72 -19.75 9.66
N ILE A 95 3.09 -18.59 9.09
CA ILE A 95 2.54 -18.14 7.80
C ILE A 95 2.87 -19.16 6.71
N LEU A 96 4.12 -19.64 6.67
CA LEU A 96 4.58 -20.62 5.69
C LEU A 96 3.86 -21.97 5.86
N PHE A 97 3.64 -22.41 7.10
CA PHE A 97 2.93 -23.65 7.40
C PHE A 97 1.47 -23.61 6.96
N HIS A 98 0.75 -22.52 7.23
CA HIS A 98 -0.69 -22.44 6.90
C HIS A 98 -0.99 -21.93 5.49
N TYR A 99 -0.10 -21.12 4.90
CA TYR A 99 -0.38 -20.41 3.64
C TYR A 99 0.73 -20.56 2.58
N GLY A 100 1.87 -21.15 2.94
CA GLY A 100 3.02 -21.34 2.03
C GLY A 100 2.99 -22.63 1.21
N LYS A 101 1.98 -23.50 1.40
CA LYS A 101 1.91 -24.85 0.79
C LYS A 101 3.19 -25.68 1.00
N LEU A 102 3.91 -25.45 2.10
CA LEU A 102 5.03 -26.30 2.48
C LEU A 102 4.45 -27.58 3.09
N ASP A 103 4.60 -28.68 2.36
CA ASP A 103 4.31 -30.00 2.88
C ASP A 103 5.27 -30.29 4.05
N MET A 104 4.72 -30.59 5.22
CA MET A 104 5.49 -31.03 6.40
C MET A 104 5.17 -32.51 6.70
N ALA A 105 5.00 -33.30 5.64
CA ALA A 105 5.04 -34.75 5.72
C ALA A 105 6.45 -35.20 5.34
N ASP A 106 7.25 -35.53 6.36
CA ASP A 106 8.22 -36.62 6.26
C ASP A 106 7.50 -37.91 6.68
#